data_AF-A0A8D2B746-F1
#
_entry.id   AF-A0A8D2B746-F1
#
_cell.length_a   1.000
_cell.length_b   1.000
_cell.length_c   1.000
_cell.angle_alpha   90.00
_cell.angle_beta   90.00
_cell.angle_gamma   90.00
#
_symmetry.space_group_name_H-M   'P 1'
#
loop_
_entity.id
_entity.type
_entity.pdbx_description
1 polymer ?
#
loop_
_entity_poly.entity_id
_entity_poly.type
_entity_poly.pdbx_seq_one_letter_code
_entity_poly.pdbx_strand_id
1 'polypeptide(L)'
;MTIPGGTPSLKFLWLNQEPAVQARRLDTLLACFNLSSSREELQAIESPLRALCCLLIYLFVQVDTLCLEDLHAFVAQALCLQGKSAAQLVDLQLEYISPRAVQLGSLLVRGLTTLALVNSACGFPWKTSEFMPWNVFDGKLFHQKYLQSEKGYSVEALLEQNRSWLTKFHNLKAVVCKACMKENRRIVGRGHWSSHHTGRWGRQGSGSHRTSSACGHSGQGQPWRDQGPGSRPHEHDQWRRY
;
A
#
# COMPACT_ATOMS: atom_id res chain seq x y z
N MET A 1 -33.46 11.81 -0.04
CA MET A 1 -33.36 11.45 1.40
C MET A 1 -32.45 12.46 2.07
N THR A 2 -33.01 13.34 2.89
CA THR A 2 -32.31 14.40 3.62
C THR A 2 -31.95 13.86 5.01
N ILE A 3 -30.66 13.81 5.33
CA ILE A 3 -30.18 13.39 6.65
C ILE A 3 -30.55 14.52 7.65
N PRO A 4 -31.18 14.23 8.81
CA PRO A 4 -31.51 15.26 9.80
C PRO A 4 -30.21 15.92 10.31
N GLY A 5 -30.15 17.26 10.32
CA GLY A 5 -28.97 18.03 10.74
C GLY A 5 -28.22 18.76 9.62
N GLY A 6 -28.63 18.61 8.35
CA GLY A 6 -28.01 19.26 7.21
C GLY A 6 -26.62 18.70 6.87
N THR A 7 -26.14 18.95 5.64
CA THR A 7 -24.75 18.64 5.27
C THR A 7 -23.89 19.85 5.62
N PRO A 8 -22.90 19.72 6.52
CA PRO A 8 -22.02 20.83 6.85
C PRO A 8 -21.25 21.27 5.59
N SER A 9 -21.09 22.58 5.40
CA SER A 9 -20.30 23.08 4.28
C SER A 9 -18.83 22.67 4.40
N LEU A 10 -18.12 22.51 3.27
CA LEU A 10 -16.67 22.25 3.28
C LEU A 10 -15.91 23.32 4.06
N LYS A 11 -16.32 24.59 3.95
CA LYS A 11 -15.74 25.70 4.72
C LYS A 11 -15.87 25.46 6.22
N PHE A 12 -17.05 25.05 6.69
CA PHE A 12 -17.26 24.71 8.09
C PHE A 12 -16.39 23.52 8.50
N LEU A 13 -16.42 22.44 7.71
CA LEU A 13 -15.64 21.24 8.01
C LEU A 13 -14.14 21.52 8.06
N TRP A 14 -13.56 22.26 7.12
CA TRP A 14 -12.11 22.47 7.00
C TRP A 14 -11.54 23.63 7.84
N LEU A 15 -12.33 24.65 8.16
CA LEU A 15 -11.84 25.83 8.89
C LEU A 15 -12.23 25.85 10.37
N ASN A 16 -13.29 25.16 10.77
CA ASN A 16 -13.73 25.15 12.18
C ASN A 16 -12.79 24.27 13.05
N GLN A 17 -12.33 24.80 14.18
CA GLN A 17 -11.39 24.16 15.10
C GLN A 17 -12.05 23.47 16.30
N GLU A 18 -13.38 23.43 16.36
CA GLU A 18 -14.11 22.75 17.42
C GLU A 18 -13.75 21.25 17.47
N PRO A 19 -13.59 20.66 18.67
CA PRO A 19 -13.22 19.26 18.82
C PRO A 19 -14.17 18.29 18.10
N ALA A 20 -15.48 18.60 18.07
CA ALA A 20 -16.47 17.81 17.36
C ALA A 20 -16.23 17.80 15.84
N VAL A 21 -15.82 18.94 15.26
CA VAL A 21 -15.48 19.04 13.84
C VAL A 21 -14.18 18.30 13.53
N GLN A 22 -13.18 18.41 14.40
CA GLN A 22 -11.92 17.65 14.26
C GLN A 22 -12.17 16.13 14.31
N ALA A 23 -13.03 15.68 15.23
CA ALA A 23 -13.47 14.28 15.29
C ALA A 23 -14.15 13.84 13.98
N ARG A 24 -15.02 14.68 13.40
CA ARG A 24 -15.68 14.40 12.12
C ARG A 24 -14.70 14.32 10.94
N ARG A 25 -13.65 15.14 10.92
CA ARG A 25 -12.58 15.04 9.90
C ARG A 25 -11.88 13.69 9.97
N LEU A 26 -11.57 13.23 11.19
CA LEU A 26 -10.97 11.91 11.39
C LEU A 26 -11.93 10.80 10.96
N ASP A 27 -13.21 10.89 11.33
CA ASP A 27 -14.22 9.92 10.88
C ASP A 27 -14.31 9.85 9.36
N THR A 28 -14.24 11.00 8.70
CA THR A 28 -14.24 11.09 7.23
C THR A 28 -13.00 10.42 6.63
N LEU A 29 -11.82 10.66 7.19
CA LEU A 29 -10.58 10.00 6.76
C LEU A 29 -10.69 8.48 6.90
N LEU A 30 -11.11 7.98 8.06
CA LEU A 30 -11.22 6.55 8.31
C LEU A 30 -12.29 5.90 7.42
N ALA A 31 -13.38 6.60 7.13
CA ALA A 31 -14.41 6.13 6.21
C ALA A 31 -13.88 5.93 4.78
N CYS A 32 -12.95 6.78 4.29
CA CYS A 32 -12.31 6.60 2.99
C CYS A 32 -11.54 5.29 2.85
N PHE A 33 -11.08 4.71 3.97
CA PHE A 33 -10.39 3.42 4.01
C PHE A 33 -11.27 2.27 4.53
N ASN A 34 -12.56 2.54 4.79
CA ASN A 34 -13.47 1.61 5.45
C ASN A 34 -12.97 1.12 6.82
N LEU A 35 -12.36 2.03 7.61
CA LEU A 35 -11.73 1.73 8.91
C LEU A 35 -12.42 2.39 10.11
N SER A 36 -13.67 2.83 9.98
CA SER A 36 -14.41 3.50 11.07
C SER A 36 -14.52 2.62 12.32
N SER A 37 -14.55 1.29 12.16
CA SER A 37 -14.61 0.30 13.26
C SER A 37 -13.31 0.17 14.06
N SER A 38 -12.21 0.79 13.61
CA SER A 38 -10.87 0.69 14.19
C SER A 38 -10.35 2.03 14.73
N ARG A 39 -11.25 3.00 14.93
CA ARG A 39 -10.91 4.38 15.31
C ARG A 39 -10.16 4.43 16.64
N GLU A 40 -10.71 3.79 17.68
CA GLU A 40 -10.16 3.85 19.03
C GLU A 40 -8.79 3.16 19.09
N GLU A 41 -8.64 2.00 18.45
CA GLU A 41 -7.37 1.30 18.40
C GLU A 41 -6.30 2.10 17.64
N LEU A 42 -6.66 2.77 16.54
CA LEU A 42 -5.73 3.62 15.80
C LEU A 42 -5.34 4.88 16.58
N GLN A 43 -6.29 5.49 17.32
CA GLN A 43 -5.99 6.69 18.13
C GLN A 43 -5.04 6.40 19.29
N ALA A 44 -5.03 5.18 19.82
CA ALA A 44 -4.11 4.76 20.88
C ALA A 44 -2.66 4.56 20.39
N ILE A 45 -2.42 4.54 19.08
CA ILE A 45 -1.08 4.37 18.51
C ILE A 45 -0.36 5.74 18.41
N GLU A 46 0.89 5.76 18.85
CA GLU A 46 1.77 6.93 18.75
C GLU A 46 2.08 7.28 17.29
N SER A 47 2.11 8.58 16.98
CA SER A 47 2.67 9.08 15.73
C SER A 47 4.18 8.76 15.65
N PRO A 48 4.72 8.39 14.48
CA PRO A 48 4.07 8.29 13.15
C PRO A 48 3.47 6.90 12.86
N LEU A 49 3.59 5.93 13.77
CA LEU A 49 3.20 4.53 13.55
C LEU A 49 1.69 4.34 13.35
N ARG A 50 0.87 5.30 13.80
CA ARG A 50 -0.57 5.33 13.56
C ARG A 50 -0.92 5.33 12.07
N ALA A 51 -0.28 6.18 11.27
CA ALA A 51 -0.52 6.24 9.83
C ALA A 51 -0.11 4.94 9.14
N LEU A 52 1.02 4.36 9.57
CA LEU A 52 1.46 3.04 9.13
C LEU A 52 0.41 1.96 9.45
N CYS A 53 -0.08 1.89 10.68
CA CYS A 53 -1.10 0.91 11.07
C CYS A 53 -2.42 1.10 10.32
N CYS A 54 -2.86 2.35 10.12
CA CYS A 54 -4.03 2.66 9.30
C CYS A 54 -3.88 2.06 7.89
N LEU A 55 -2.74 2.32 7.25
CA LEU A 55 -2.45 1.77 5.93
C LEU A 55 -2.35 0.24 5.92
N LEU A 56 -1.66 -0.35 6.91
CA LEU A 56 -1.53 -1.81 6.99
C LEU A 56 -2.88 -2.49 7.17
N ILE A 57 -3.77 -1.97 8.02
CA ILE A 57 -5.12 -2.53 8.15
C ILE A 57 -5.83 -2.49 6.80
N TYR A 58 -5.83 -1.34 6.12
CA TYR A 58 -6.43 -1.21 4.81
C TYR A 58 -5.86 -2.23 3.81
N LEU A 59 -4.53 -2.34 3.71
CA LEU A 59 -3.88 -3.27 2.79
C LEU A 59 -4.23 -4.74 3.11
N PHE A 60 -4.20 -5.15 4.37
CA PHE A 60 -4.47 -6.53 4.77
C PHE A 60 -5.97 -6.90 4.71
N VAL A 61 -6.86 -5.91 4.78
CA VAL A 61 -8.29 -6.11 4.50
C VAL A 61 -8.53 -6.28 3.00
N GLN A 62 -7.89 -5.46 2.16
CA GLN A 62 -8.17 -5.40 0.72
C GLN A 62 -7.34 -6.36 -0.15
N VAL A 63 -6.17 -6.79 0.32
CA VAL A 63 -5.23 -7.62 -0.44
C VAL A 63 -5.10 -8.99 0.21
N ASP A 64 -5.60 -10.01 -0.47
CA ASP A 64 -5.62 -11.40 0.01
C ASP A 64 -4.25 -12.10 -0.03
N THR A 65 -3.34 -11.66 -0.89
CA THR A 65 -1.99 -12.23 -1.01
C THR A 65 -1.02 -11.80 0.09
N LEU A 66 -1.41 -10.94 1.04
CA LEU A 66 -0.56 -10.53 2.15
C LEU A 66 -0.61 -11.57 3.28
N CYS A 67 0.57 -11.92 3.80
CA CYS A 67 0.71 -12.94 4.84
C CYS A 67 1.29 -12.38 6.15
N LEU A 68 1.34 -13.21 7.18
CA LEU A 68 1.82 -12.82 8.50
C LEU A 68 3.30 -12.37 8.47
N GLU A 69 4.12 -12.99 7.64
CA GLU A 69 5.52 -12.63 7.44
C GLU A 69 5.65 -11.22 6.80
N ASP A 70 4.76 -10.87 5.87
CA ASP A 70 4.70 -9.52 5.30
C ASP A 70 4.41 -8.48 6.41
N LEU A 71 3.46 -8.78 7.31
CA LEU A 71 3.11 -7.92 8.44
C LEU A 71 4.29 -7.76 9.41
N HIS A 72 4.95 -8.86 9.75
CA HIS A 72 6.13 -8.83 10.62
C HIS A 72 7.24 -7.96 10.03
N ALA A 73 7.53 -8.08 8.73
CA ALA A 73 8.53 -7.26 8.06
C ALA A 73 8.21 -5.76 8.11
N PHE A 74 6.95 -5.37 7.83
CA PHE A 74 6.53 -3.97 7.88
C PHE A 74 6.64 -3.36 9.27
N VAL A 75 6.18 -4.08 10.31
CA VAL A 75 6.22 -3.59 11.69
C VAL A 75 7.66 -3.57 12.22
N ALA A 76 8.45 -4.62 11.96
CA ALA A 76 9.83 -4.71 12.43
C ALA A 76 10.69 -3.58 11.84
N GLN A 77 10.61 -3.34 10.53
CA GLN A 77 11.44 -2.30 9.92
C GLN A 77 11.08 -0.90 10.45
N ALA A 78 9.79 -0.61 10.66
CA ALA A 78 9.37 0.70 11.15
C ALA A 78 9.87 0.98 12.57
N LEU A 79 9.93 -0.05 13.42
CA LEU A 79 10.49 0.05 14.76
C LEU A 79 12.02 0.16 14.74
N CYS A 80 12.69 -0.70 13.96
CA CYS A 80 14.15 -0.66 13.86
C CYS A 80 14.67 0.65 13.25
N LEU A 81 13.91 1.26 12.33
CA LEU A 81 14.28 2.52 11.67
C LEU A 81 14.53 3.64 12.69
N GLN A 82 13.77 3.68 13.79
CA GLN A 82 13.91 4.70 14.83
C GLN A 82 15.27 4.66 15.54
N GLY A 83 15.96 3.52 15.50
CA GLY A 83 17.28 3.32 16.11
C GLY A 83 18.45 3.31 15.13
N LYS A 84 18.23 3.62 13.85
CA LYS A 84 19.27 3.56 12.81
C LYS A 84 19.70 4.95 12.36
N SER A 85 21.00 5.17 12.24
CA SER A 85 21.54 6.35 11.58
C SER A 85 21.55 6.16 10.05
N ALA A 86 21.65 7.27 9.32
CA ALA A 86 21.77 7.23 7.86
C ALA A 86 22.97 6.40 7.38
N ALA A 87 24.12 6.49 8.08
CA ALA A 87 25.31 5.69 7.77
C ALA A 87 25.03 4.19 7.92
N GLN A 88 24.38 3.78 9.03
CA GLN A 88 24.02 2.37 9.24
C GLN A 88 23.06 1.85 8.17
N LEU A 89 22.11 2.67 7.69
CA LEU A 89 21.19 2.30 6.61
C LEU A 89 21.92 2.20 5.26
N VAL A 90 22.87 3.09 4.99
CA VAL A 90 23.71 3.07 3.79
C VAL A 90 24.51 1.77 3.72
N ASP A 91 25.08 1.34 4.84
CA ASP A 91 25.95 0.16 4.91
C ASP A 91 25.20 -1.19 4.90
N LEU A 92 23.86 -1.19 5.00
CA LEU A 92 23.06 -2.41 4.93
C LEU A 92 23.32 -3.18 3.64
N GLN A 93 23.77 -4.43 3.81
CA GLN A 93 23.97 -5.39 2.72
C GLN A 93 22.79 -6.36 2.65
N LEU A 94 22.24 -6.52 1.45
CA LEU A 94 21.19 -7.49 1.17
C LEU A 94 21.83 -8.74 0.57
N GLU A 95 21.39 -9.92 1.01
CA GLU A 95 21.85 -11.19 0.48
C GLU A 95 21.47 -11.38 -1.00
N TYR A 96 20.24 -10.98 -1.33
CA TYR A 96 19.73 -10.91 -2.69
C TYR A 96 18.55 -9.95 -2.76
N ILE A 97 18.12 -9.59 -3.98
CA ILE A 97 16.95 -8.75 -4.20
C ILE A 97 15.73 -9.62 -4.49
N SER A 98 14.80 -9.69 -3.53
CA SER A 98 13.49 -10.29 -3.68
C SER A 98 12.52 -9.36 -4.45
N PRO A 99 11.94 -9.81 -5.58
CA PRO A 99 10.91 -9.06 -6.29
C PRO A 99 9.67 -8.78 -5.43
N ARG A 100 9.32 -9.71 -4.54
CA ARG A 100 8.18 -9.56 -3.62
C ARG A 100 8.44 -8.45 -2.61
N ALA A 101 9.64 -8.37 -2.03
CA ALA A 101 10.01 -7.26 -1.14
C ALA A 101 9.94 -5.91 -1.87
N VAL A 102 10.42 -5.83 -3.12
CA VAL A 102 10.31 -4.60 -3.93
C VAL A 102 8.84 -4.21 -4.17
N GLN A 103 7.99 -5.19 -4.53
CA GLN A 103 6.56 -4.97 -4.72
C GLN A 103 5.88 -4.45 -3.44
N LEU A 104 6.13 -5.10 -2.30
CA LEU A 104 5.55 -4.72 -1.01
C LEU A 104 6.01 -3.33 -0.55
N GLY A 105 7.29 -3.02 -0.71
CA GLY A 105 7.81 -1.69 -0.43
C GLY A 105 7.17 -0.61 -1.30
N SER A 106 7.02 -0.88 -2.61
CA SER A 106 6.33 0.01 -3.53
C SER A 106 4.85 0.21 -3.14
N LEU A 107 4.16 -0.86 -2.78
CA LEU A 107 2.77 -0.82 -2.33
C LEU A 107 2.61 0.06 -1.09
N LEU A 108 3.51 -0.07 -0.11
CA LEU A 108 3.47 0.73 1.11
C LEU A 108 3.71 2.22 0.82
N VAL A 109 4.77 2.56 0.08
CA VAL A 109 5.09 3.97 -0.22
C VAL A 109 3.96 4.64 -1.01
N ARG A 110 3.39 3.95 -2.01
CA ARG A 110 2.21 4.42 -2.74
C ARG A 110 1.00 4.58 -1.83
N GLY A 111 0.80 3.64 -0.92
CA GLY A 111 -0.25 3.71 0.09
C GLY A 111 -0.13 4.91 1.02
N LEU A 112 1.09 5.24 1.47
CA LEU A 112 1.37 6.43 2.28
C LEU A 112 1.06 7.72 1.51
N THR A 113 1.41 7.77 0.22
CA THR A 113 1.03 8.89 -0.66
C THR A 113 -0.49 9.04 -0.76
N THR A 114 -1.22 7.94 -0.99
CA THR A 114 -2.69 7.96 -1.01
C THR A 114 -3.27 8.43 0.31
N LEU A 115 -2.75 7.95 1.45
CA LEU A 115 -3.19 8.35 2.77
C LEU A 115 -2.94 9.84 3.05
N ALA A 116 -1.82 10.39 2.58
CA ALA A 116 -1.55 11.83 2.67
C ALA A 116 -2.54 12.68 1.84
N LEU A 117 -2.91 12.21 0.63
CA LEU A 117 -3.91 12.88 -0.21
C LEU A 117 -5.29 12.86 0.45
N VAL A 118 -5.71 11.70 1.00
CA VAL A 118 -6.98 11.59 1.73
C VAL A 118 -6.96 12.48 2.98
N ASN A 119 -5.87 12.51 3.74
CA ASN A 119 -5.74 13.40 4.90
C ASN A 119 -5.94 14.87 4.52
N SER A 120 -5.37 15.29 3.38
CA SER A 120 -5.54 16.65 2.86
C SER A 120 -7.00 16.92 2.48
N ALA A 121 -7.63 15.99 1.76
CA ALA A 121 -9.05 16.09 1.39
C ALA A 121 -9.99 16.12 2.61
N CYS A 122 -9.62 15.47 3.71
CA CYS A 122 -10.38 15.45 4.95
C CYS A 122 -10.08 16.64 5.88
N GLY A 123 -9.28 17.62 5.46
CA GLY A 123 -8.99 18.81 6.27
C GLY A 123 -7.94 18.63 7.35
N PHE A 124 -6.97 17.76 7.08
CA PHE A 124 -5.80 17.49 7.92
C PHE A 124 -6.15 17.04 9.36
N PRO A 125 -6.95 15.98 9.56
CA PRO A 125 -7.18 15.42 10.90
C PRO A 125 -5.91 14.87 11.57
N TRP A 126 -4.89 14.49 10.80
CA TRP A 126 -3.55 14.14 11.30
C TRP A 126 -2.47 15.05 10.70
N LYS A 127 -1.32 15.11 11.39
CA LYS A 127 -0.19 15.95 10.94
C LYS A 127 0.42 15.34 9.69
N THR A 128 0.75 16.18 8.70
CA THR A 128 1.37 15.74 7.44
C THR A 128 2.66 14.94 7.65
N SER A 129 3.43 15.26 8.70
CA SER A 129 4.64 14.53 9.08
C SER A 129 4.40 13.04 9.35
N GLU A 130 3.19 12.63 9.75
CA GLU A 130 2.86 11.22 10.03
C GLU A 130 2.89 10.34 8.78
N PHE A 131 2.72 10.92 7.58
CA PHE A 131 2.67 10.18 6.32
C PHE A 131 3.98 10.18 5.56
N MET A 132 4.98 10.91 6.05
CA MET A 132 6.25 11.05 5.36
C MET A 132 6.99 9.71 5.39
N PRO A 133 7.32 9.10 4.22
CA PRO A 133 7.87 7.75 4.19
C PRO A 133 9.14 7.58 5.03
N TRP A 134 10.01 8.59 5.08
CA TRP A 134 11.26 8.53 5.85
C TRP A 134 11.07 8.39 7.37
N ASN A 135 9.87 8.66 7.90
CA ASN A 135 9.57 8.48 9.32
C ASN A 135 9.18 7.04 9.70
N VAL A 136 8.81 6.22 8.71
CA VAL A 136 8.24 4.89 8.94
C VAL A 136 8.79 3.81 8.01
N PHE A 137 9.58 4.15 6.99
CA PHE A 137 10.02 3.21 5.97
C PHE A 137 11.42 3.52 5.43
N ASP A 138 12.28 2.51 5.43
CA ASP A 138 13.50 2.45 4.63
C ASP A 138 13.48 1.19 3.75
N GLY A 139 13.78 1.35 2.46
CA GLY A 139 13.65 0.26 1.49
C GLY A 139 14.64 -0.88 1.72
N LYS A 140 15.89 -0.59 2.12
CA LYS A 140 16.91 -1.62 2.38
C LYS A 140 16.63 -2.32 3.70
N LEU A 141 16.28 -1.57 4.73
CA LEU A 141 15.91 -2.14 6.02
C LEU A 141 14.68 -3.03 5.90
N PHE A 142 13.62 -2.56 5.24
CA PHE A 142 12.43 -3.39 4.97
C PHE A 142 12.79 -4.67 4.24
N HIS A 143 13.61 -4.57 3.18
CA HIS A 143 14.02 -5.73 2.40
C HIS A 143 14.76 -6.76 3.26
N GLN A 144 15.69 -6.31 4.12
CA GLN A 144 16.40 -7.17 5.06
C GLN A 144 15.43 -7.85 6.04
N LYS A 145 14.51 -7.09 6.65
CA LYS A 145 13.51 -7.65 7.58
C LYS A 145 12.54 -8.61 6.88
N TYR A 146 12.19 -8.35 5.63
CA TYR A 146 11.39 -9.25 4.80
C TYR A 146 12.11 -10.59 4.61
N LEU A 147 13.37 -10.59 4.18
CA LEU A 147 14.13 -11.82 3.97
C LEU A 147 14.27 -12.62 5.26
N GLN A 148 14.50 -11.96 6.39
CA GLN A 148 14.55 -12.60 7.70
C GLN A 148 13.20 -13.23 8.08
N SER A 149 12.11 -12.49 7.90
CA SER A 149 10.77 -13.01 8.22
C SER A 149 10.35 -14.17 7.32
N GLU A 150 10.72 -14.13 6.04
CA GLU A 150 10.48 -15.20 5.07
C GLU A 150 11.26 -16.48 5.43
N LYS A 151 12.48 -16.33 5.95
CA LYS A 151 13.30 -17.44 6.47
C LYS A 151 12.84 -17.97 7.84
N GLY A 152 11.75 -17.41 8.41
CA GLY A 152 11.20 -17.87 9.69
C GLY A 152 11.97 -17.40 10.93
N TYR A 153 12.68 -16.27 10.85
CA TYR A 153 13.37 -15.70 12.01
C TYR A 153 12.37 -15.34 13.11
N SER A 154 12.78 -15.46 14.37
CA SER A 154 11.96 -15.05 15.50
C SER A 154 11.74 -13.53 15.51
N VAL A 155 10.67 -13.08 16.18
CA VAL A 155 10.37 -11.64 16.30
C VAL A 155 11.51 -10.89 16.98
N GLU A 156 12.13 -11.50 17.99
CA GLU A 156 13.28 -10.94 18.71
C GLU A 156 14.46 -10.73 17.76
N ALA A 157 14.73 -11.69 16.86
CA ALA A 157 15.76 -11.55 15.84
C ALA A 157 15.43 -10.45 14.83
N LEU A 158 14.17 -10.35 14.37
CA LEU A 158 13.73 -9.25 13.50
C LEU A 158 13.95 -7.88 14.15
N LEU A 159 13.77 -7.79 15.47
CA LEU A 159 13.95 -6.58 16.27
C LEU A 159 15.38 -6.39 16.78
N GLU A 160 16.36 -7.11 16.24
CA GLU A 160 17.79 -6.96 16.58
C GLU A 160 18.05 -7.17 18.08
N GLN A 161 17.29 -8.09 18.69
CA GLN A 161 17.30 -8.40 20.12
C GLN A 161 16.95 -7.21 21.04
N ASN A 162 16.38 -6.14 20.49
CA ASN A 162 15.96 -4.99 21.28
C ASN A 162 14.62 -5.27 21.99
N ARG A 163 14.71 -5.59 23.29
CA ARG A 163 13.56 -5.90 24.14
C ARG A 163 12.55 -4.75 24.26
N SER A 164 12.99 -3.49 24.15
CA SER A 164 12.08 -2.34 24.24
C SER A 164 11.10 -2.26 23.07
N TRP A 165 11.49 -2.80 21.90
CA TRP A 165 10.64 -2.84 20.72
C TRP A 165 9.68 -4.02 20.70
N LEU A 166 9.94 -5.08 21.47
CA LEU A 166 9.15 -6.31 21.43
C LEU A 166 7.69 -6.06 21.83
N THR A 167 7.47 -5.33 22.93
CA THR A 167 6.11 -4.96 23.36
C THR A 167 5.42 -4.08 22.33
N LYS A 168 6.12 -3.07 21.77
CA LYS A 168 5.57 -2.21 20.72
C LYS A 168 5.19 -3.02 19.48
N PHE A 169 6.04 -3.95 19.05
CA PHE A 169 5.77 -4.84 17.92
C PHE A 169 4.50 -5.66 18.14
N HIS A 170 4.36 -6.31 19.29
CA HIS A 170 3.18 -7.11 19.60
C HIS A 170 1.90 -6.27 19.63
N ASN A 171 1.97 -5.05 20.18
CA ASN A 171 0.83 -4.13 20.21
C ASN A 171 0.40 -3.72 18.79
N LEU A 172 1.34 -3.28 17.95
CA LEU A 172 1.03 -2.87 16.56
C LEU A 172 0.49 -4.04 15.74
N LYS A 173 1.11 -5.22 15.85
CA LYS A 173 0.62 -6.45 15.21
C LYS A 173 -0.80 -6.78 15.67
N ALA A 174 -1.06 -6.71 16.98
CA ALA A 174 -2.37 -7.01 17.55
C ALA A 174 -3.45 -6.05 17.03
N VAL A 175 -3.16 -4.75 16.91
CA VAL A 175 -4.10 -3.78 16.34
C VAL A 175 -4.44 -4.15 14.90
N VAL A 176 -3.44 -4.43 14.06
CA VAL A 176 -3.68 -4.80 12.66
C VAL A 176 -4.48 -6.09 12.55
N CYS A 177 -4.08 -7.14 13.27
CA CYS A 177 -4.79 -8.42 13.26
C CYS A 177 -6.22 -8.30 13.78
N LYS A 178 -6.46 -7.58 14.88
CA LYS A 178 -7.79 -7.38 15.46
C LYS A 178 -8.70 -6.67 14.47
N ALA A 179 -8.23 -5.60 13.83
CA ALA A 179 -8.99 -4.86 12.83
C ALA A 179 -9.32 -5.74 11.61
N CYS A 180 -8.37 -6.51 11.09
CA CYS A 180 -8.63 -7.43 9.99
C CYS A 180 -9.67 -8.50 10.37
N MET A 181 -9.61 -9.03 11.59
CA MET A 181 -10.59 -10.00 12.08
C MET A 181 -12.01 -9.42 12.19
N LYS A 182 -12.17 -8.14 12.56
CA LYS A 182 -13.49 -7.47 12.53
C LYS A 182 -14.10 -7.45 11.12
N GLU A 183 -13.25 -7.37 10.10
CA GLU A 183 -13.63 -7.41 8.67
C GLU A 183 -13.61 -8.84 8.08
N ASN A 184 -13.65 -9.88 8.92
CA ASN A 184 -13.59 -11.30 8.53
C ASN A 184 -12.34 -11.69 7.70
N ARG A 185 -11.22 -10.98 7.90
CA ARG A 185 -9.92 -11.29 7.28
C ARG A 185 -8.94 -11.82 8.31
N ARG A 186 -8.61 -13.11 8.19
CA ARG A 186 -7.58 -13.75 9.00
C ARG A 186 -6.23 -13.68 8.29
N ILE A 187 -5.26 -13.05 8.93
CA ILE A 187 -3.87 -13.03 8.44
C ILE A 187 -3.21 -14.36 8.81
N VAL A 188 -2.76 -15.10 7.80
CA VAL A 188 -2.13 -16.43 7.96
C VAL A 188 -0.68 -16.39 7.46
N GLY A 189 0.17 -17.26 8.01
CA GLY A 189 1.54 -17.43 7.51
C GLY A 189 1.57 -18.16 6.17
N ARG A 190 2.67 -18.01 5.41
CA ARG A 190 2.79 -18.62 4.06
C ARG A 190 2.59 -20.14 4.06
N GLY A 191 2.99 -20.84 5.13
CA GLY A 191 2.82 -22.29 5.26
C GLY A 191 1.36 -22.76 5.15
N HIS A 192 0.38 -21.89 5.40
CA HIS A 192 -1.06 -22.18 5.26
C HIS A 192 -1.57 -22.05 3.81
N TRP A 193 -0.84 -21.36 2.93
CA TRP A 193 -1.28 -21.12 1.54
C TRP A 193 -1.13 -22.38 0.66
N SER A 194 -0.25 -23.31 1.05
CA SER A 194 0.03 -24.54 0.31
C SER A 194 -1.14 -25.52 0.27
N SER A 195 -2.18 -25.36 1.10
CA SER A 195 -3.35 -26.26 1.13
C SER A 195 -4.56 -25.78 0.33
N HIS A 196 -4.64 -24.50 -0.06
CA HIS A 196 -5.89 -23.91 -0.58
C HIS A 196 -5.85 -23.45 -2.04
N HIS A 197 -4.73 -23.63 -2.75
CA HIS A 197 -4.60 -23.23 -4.17
C HIS A 197 -4.58 -24.39 -5.16
N THR A 198 -5.17 -25.53 -4.80
CA THR A 198 -5.59 -26.55 -5.77
C THR A 198 -7.09 -26.43 -6.03
N GLY A 199 -7.43 -25.62 -7.04
CA GLY A 199 -8.71 -25.77 -7.74
C GLY A 199 -9.74 -24.66 -7.54
N ARG A 200 -9.64 -23.59 -8.34
CA ARG A 200 -10.83 -22.96 -8.97
C ARG A 200 -10.49 -22.07 -10.16
N TRP A 201 -9.80 -22.62 -11.16
CA TRP A 201 -9.81 -22.07 -12.52
C TRP A 201 -10.72 -22.94 -13.40
N GLY A 202 -11.98 -23.06 -13.02
CA GLY A 202 -13.03 -23.64 -13.84
C GLY A 202 -13.59 -22.57 -14.77
N ARG A 203 -12.91 -22.33 -15.89
CA ARG A 203 -13.48 -21.58 -17.02
C ARG A 203 -14.57 -22.46 -17.62
N GLN A 204 -15.82 -22.28 -17.21
CA GLN A 204 -16.98 -22.86 -17.89
C GLN A 204 -17.08 -22.23 -19.28
N GLY A 205 -16.43 -22.87 -20.26
CA GLY A 205 -16.69 -22.65 -21.66
C GLY A 205 -17.87 -23.53 -22.07
N SER A 206 -19.05 -22.93 -22.21
CA SER A 206 -20.19 -23.59 -22.87
C SER A 206 -20.02 -23.49 -24.38
N GLY A 207 -19.63 -24.63 -24.98
CA GLY A 207 -20.41 -25.28 -26.04
C GLY A 207 -20.40 -24.70 -27.47
N SER A 208 -19.80 -25.49 -28.37
CA SER A 208 -20.11 -25.69 -29.81
C SER A 208 -19.85 -24.48 -30.74
N HIS A 209 -19.14 -24.59 -31.86
CA HIS A 209 -19.51 -25.38 -33.03
C HIS A 209 -18.30 -25.80 -33.90
N ARG A 210 -18.34 -27.07 -34.32
CA ARG A 210 -17.99 -27.69 -35.61
C ARG A 210 -16.70 -27.28 -36.35
N THR A 211 -15.87 -28.29 -36.54
CA THR A 211 -14.86 -28.42 -37.60
C THR A 211 -15.52 -28.63 -38.97
N SER A 212 -15.11 -27.86 -39.98
CA SER A 212 -15.09 -28.31 -41.37
C SER A 212 -14.06 -27.53 -42.20
N SER A 213 -13.41 -28.28 -43.07
CA SER A 213 -12.29 -27.99 -43.95
C SER A 213 -12.61 -27.12 -45.18
N ALA A 214 -11.55 -26.42 -45.62
CA ALA A 214 -11.14 -26.18 -47.02
C ALA A 214 -11.79 -25.06 -47.87
N CYS A 215 -10.87 -24.37 -48.58
CA CYS A 215 -10.99 -23.63 -49.85
C CYS A 215 -11.54 -22.18 -49.86
N GLY A 216 -10.78 -21.27 -50.50
CA GLY A 216 -11.34 -20.12 -51.23
C GLY A 216 -10.69 -18.76 -50.97
N HIS A 217 -10.11 -18.17 -52.02
CA HIS A 217 -9.41 -16.88 -52.12
C HIS A 217 -10.28 -15.61 -52.01
N SER A 218 -9.56 -14.48 -51.93
CA SER A 218 -9.94 -13.06 -52.15
C SER A 218 -10.74 -12.41 -51.01
N GLY A 219 -10.52 -11.16 -50.60
CA GLY A 219 -9.64 -10.08 -51.02
C GLY A 219 -9.84 -8.89 -50.07
N GLN A 220 -9.03 -7.84 -50.26
CA GLN A 220 -9.04 -6.54 -49.59
C GLN A 220 -8.38 -6.45 -48.21
N GLY A 221 -7.13 -5.98 -48.24
CA GLY A 221 -6.40 -5.46 -47.10
C GLY A 221 -6.86 -4.05 -46.70
N GLN A 222 -6.51 -3.68 -45.48
CA GLN A 222 -6.51 -2.30 -45.00
C GLN A 222 -5.22 -2.05 -44.21
N PRO A 223 -4.61 -0.85 -44.32
CA PRO A 223 -3.17 -0.64 -44.21
C PRO A 223 -2.85 0.31 -43.04
N TRP A 224 -2.45 -0.21 -41.88
CA TRP A 224 -2.10 0.65 -40.73
C TRP A 224 -0.84 0.22 -39.97
N ARG A 225 0.08 -0.46 -40.64
CA ARG A 225 1.47 -0.56 -40.17
C ARG A 225 2.34 -0.15 -41.33
N ASP A 226 2.92 1.04 -41.22
CA ASP A 226 4.25 1.42 -41.72
C ASP A 226 4.35 2.95 -41.77
N GLN A 227 4.79 3.55 -40.65
CA GLN A 227 5.48 4.84 -40.68
C GLN A 227 6.68 4.77 -39.73
N GLY A 228 7.84 4.43 -40.29
CA GLY A 228 9.16 4.70 -39.71
C GLY A 228 9.58 6.16 -39.95
N PRO A 229 10.66 6.64 -39.31
CA PRO A 229 11.03 8.04 -39.31
C PRO A 229 11.82 8.42 -40.58
N GLY A 230 11.35 9.42 -41.32
CA GLY A 230 12.00 9.91 -42.54
C GLY A 230 11.87 11.43 -42.71
N SER A 231 13.00 12.11 -42.49
CA SER A 231 13.54 13.24 -43.27
C SER A 231 12.59 14.31 -43.83
N ARG A 232 12.77 15.57 -43.38
CA ARG A 232 12.41 16.77 -44.16
C ARG A 232 13.56 17.79 -44.19
N PRO A 233 13.70 18.57 -45.28
CA PRO A 233 14.92 19.29 -45.64
C PRO A 233 15.04 20.65 -44.93
N HIS A 234 16.28 21.14 -44.83
CA HIS A 234 16.63 22.49 -44.38
C HIS A 234 16.07 23.56 -45.33
N GLU A 235 15.30 24.50 -44.78
CA GLU A 235 15.11 25.83 -45.36
C GLU A 235 15.73 26.87 -44.43
N HIS A 236 16.58 27.71 -45.02
CA HIS A 236 17.21 28.87 -44.40
C HIS A 236 16.18 29.99 -44.28
N ASP A 237 16.08 30.64 -43.11
CA ASP A 237 15.53 31.99 -43.07
C ASP A 237 16.25 32.92 -42.09
N GLN A 238 16.44 34.15 -42.58
CA GLN A 238 17.38 35.15 -42.13
C GLN A 238 16.91 35.94 -40.91
N TRP A 239 17.87 36.23 -40.04
CA TRP A 239 17.76 37.18 -38.94
C TRP A 239 17.39 38.60 -39.43
N ARG A 240 16.35 39.21 -38.85
CA ARG A 240 16.26 40.68 -38.73
C ARG A 240 15.95 41.07 -37.28
N ARG A 241 16.82 41.96 -36.78
CA ARG A 241 16.70 42.68 -35.51
C ARG A 241 15.61 43.74 -35.61
N TYR A 242 14.80 43.85 -34.57
CA TYR A 242 14.35 45.11 -33.98
C TYR A 242 14.33 44.94 -32.46
#